data_AF-A0A413VYB3-F1
#
_entry.id   AF-A0A413VYB3-F1
#
_cell.length_a   1.000
_cell.length_b   1.000
_cell.length_c   1.000
_cell.angle_alpha   90.00
_cell.angle_beta   90.00
_cell.angle_gamma   90.00
#
_symmetry.space_group_name_H-M   'P 1'
#
loop_
_entity.id
_entity.type
_entity.pdbx_description
1 polymer ?
#
loop_
_entity_poly.entity_id
_entity_poly.type
_entity_poly.pdbx_seq_one_letter_code
_entity_poly.pdbx_strand_id
1 'polypeptide(L)'
;MLFWAAGGILAGCDNTLDGSGTYEPLYLEVAVSDSLGNTYTGDSIVIPTDKNKIIFDISTNSGWRASRENKVGLNGWLSIPSKAAGGGDAVITSTVVANLTSKDKKVYYYILTTDSAVVRKIVIVQPHPSKQ
;
A
#
# COMPACT_ATOMS: atom_id res chain seq x y z
N MET A 1 -38.52 23.54 -11.29
CA MET A 1 -37.74 22.68 -10.38
C MET A 1 -37.90 21.25 -10.84
N LEU A 2 -36.82 20.67 -11.38
CA LEU A 2 -36.79 19.29 -11.85
C LEU A 2 -35.76 18.58 -10.96
N PHE A 3 -36.22 17.66 -10.11
CA PHE A 3 -35.33 16.82 -9.31
C PHE A 3 -34.84 15.66 -10.18
N TRP A 4 -33.53 15.57 -10.38
CA TRP A 4 -32.87 14.45 -11.03
C TRP A 4 -32.66 13.35 -9.99
N ALA A 5 -33.32 12.20 -10.16
CA ALA A 5 -32.99 10.99 -9.43
C ALA A 5 -31.77 10.35 -10.11
N ALA A 6 -30.58 10.57 -9.56
CA ALA A 6 -29.41 9.79 -9.94
C ALA A 6 -29.51 8.42 -9.26
N GLY A 7 -30.01 7.43 -10.02
CA GLY A 7 -29.90 6.03 -9.66
C GLY A 7 -28.42 5.63 -9.60
N GLY A 8 -27.87 5.61 -8.40
CA GLY A 8 -26.58 4.98 -8.14
C GLY A 8 -26.76 3.47 -8.18
N ILE A 9 -26.36 2.85 -9.29
CA ILE A 9 -26.11 1.41 -9.33
C ILE A 9 -24.97 1.16 -8.34
N LEU A 10 -25.30 0.55 -7.19
CA LEU A 10 -24.33 -0.15 -6.36
C LEU A 10 -23.82 -1.31 -7.20
N ALA A 11 -22.66 -1.15 -7.81
CA ALA A 11 -21.88 -2.27 -8.30
C ALA A 11 -21.42 -3.05 -7.07
N GLY A 12 -22.28 -3.96 -6.60
CA GLY A 12 -21.85 -5.09 -5.80
C GLY A 12 -20.87 -5.87 -6.66
N CYS A 13 -19.61 -5.91 -6.26
CA CYS A 13 -18.72 -6.96 -6.73
C CYS A 13 -19.18 -8.24 -6.04
N ASP A 14 -20.21 -8.86 -6.61
CA ASP A 14 -20.49 -10.27 -6.38
C ASP A 14 -19.28 -11.04 -6.87
N ASN A 15 -18.79 -11.96 -6.04
CA ASN A 15 -17.71 -12.87 -6.39
C ASN A 15 -18.10 -13.59 -7.70
N THR A 16 -17.47 -13.20 -8.79
CA THR A 16 -17.69 -13.82 -10.09
C THR A 16 -17.17 -15.25 -10.01
N LEU A 17 -18.07 -16.21 -9.82
CA LEU A 17 -17.84 -17.57 -10.30
C LEU A 17 -17.70 -17.43 -11.80
N ASP A 18 -16.52 -17.74 -12.34
CA ASP A 18 -16.43 -18.00 -13.76
C ASP A 18 -17.38 -19.19 -14.05
N GLY A 19 -18.03 -19.20 -15.20
CA GLY A 19 -19.02 -20.23 -15.55
C GLY A 19 -18.43 -21.64 -15.73
N SER A 20 -17.24 -21.92 -15.17
CA SER A 20 -16.51 -23.18 -15.24
C SER A 20 -16.50 -23.93 -13.90
N GLY A 21 -16.86 -23.28 -12.78
CA GLY A 21 -16.92 -23.91 -11.46
C GLY A 21 -15.55 -24.11 -10.80
N THR A 22 -14.49 -23.47 -11.29
CA THR A 22 -13.19 -23.45 -10.63
C THR A 22 -13.08 -22.26 -9.68
N TYR A 23 -12.96 -22.55 -8.39
CA TYR A 23 -12.66 -21.53 -7.38
C TYR A 23 -11.17 -21.18 -7.45
N GLU A 24 -10.84 -20.00 -7.99
CA GLU A 24 -9.50 -19.45 -7.80
C GLU A 24 -9.35 -18.92 -6.37
N PRO A 25 -8.33 -19.35 -5.61
CA PRO A 25 -8.12 -18.82 -4.27
C PRO A 25 -7.82 -17.32 -4.34
N LEU A 26 -8.44 -16.57 -3.44
CA LEU A 26 -8.15 -15.16 -3.24
C LEU A 26 -6.69 -14.97 -2.82
N TYR A 27 -5.96 -14.09 -3.50
CA TYR A 27 -4.59 -13.75 -3.12
C TYR A 27 -4.33 -12.25 -3.13
N LEU A 28 -3.36 -11.85 -2.32
CA LEU A 28 -2.80 -10.50 -2.27
C LEU A 28 -1.31 -10.60 -1.99
N GLU A 29 -0.53 -10.28 -3.01
CA GLU A 29 0.93 -10.20 -2.96
C GLU A 29 1.37 -8.77 -3.10
N VAL A 30 2.43 -8.41 -2.37
CA VAL A 30 3.01 -7.07 -2.42
C VAL A 30 4.52 -7.23 -2.47
N ALA A 31 5.11 -6.87 -3.61
CA ALA A 31 6.54 -6.70 -3.75
C ALA A 31 6.90 -5.24 -3.45
N VAL A 32 8.01 -5.03 -2.75
CA VAL A 32 8.48 -3.68 -2.41
C VAL A 32 9.88 -3.49 -2.92
N SER A 33 10.11 -2.40 -3.65
CA SER A 33 11.42 -2.02 -4.19
C SER A 33 11.67 -0.53 -4.00
N ASP A 34 12.88 -0.08 -4.35
CA ASP A 34 13.22 1.33 -4.39
C ASP A 34 13.90 1.78 -5.69
N SER A 35 14.03 3.10 -5.85
CA SER A 35 14.70 3.69 -7.01
C SER A 35 16.22 3.51 -7.04
N LEU A 36 16.82 2.89 -6.01
CA LEU A 36 18.24 2.56 -5.95
C LEU A 36 18.51 1.11 -6.37
N GLY A 37 17.46 0.35 -6.71
CA GLY A 37 17.54 -1.04 -7.15
C GLY A 37 17.45 -2.06 -6.00
N ASN A 38 17.15 -1.63 -4.77
CA ASN A 38 16.94 -2.53 -3.66
C ASN A 38 15.55 -3.18 -3.76
N THR A 39 15.47 -4.47 -3.45
CA THR A 39 14.22 -5.19 -3.25
C THR A 39 14.10 -5.59 -1.78
N TYR A 40 12.92 -5.40 -1.21
CA TYR A 40 12.66 -5.71 0.19
C TYR A 40 11.69 -6.88 0.29
N THR A 41 11.93 -7.74 1.26
CA THR A 41 11.10 -8.91 1.55
C THR A 41 10.68 -8.91 3.02
N GLY A 42 9.54 -9.54 3.30
CA GLY A 42 8.97 -9.63 4.65
C GLY A 42 8.14 -8.42 5.08
N ASP A 43 7.60 -8.51 6.29
CA ASP A 43 6.63 -7.54 6.83
C ASP A 43 7.27 -6.27 7.38
N SER A 44 8.60 -6.22 7.50
CA SER A 44 9.34 -5.05 7.97
C SER A 44 10.51 -4.76 7.05
N ILE A 45 10.52 -3.57 6.48
CA ILE A 45 11.54 -3.11 5.53
C ILE A 45 12.33 -1.96 6.14
N VAL A 46 13.65 -1.99 5.99
CA VAL A 46 14.55 -0.93 6.43
C VAL A 46 15.08 -0.24 5.18
N ILE A 47 14.65 0.98 4.95
CA ILE A 47 15.04 1.77 3.78
C ILE A 47 16.27 2.64 4.10
N PRO A 48 17.04 3.07 3.09
CA PRO A 48 18.16 3.98 3.29
C PRO A 48 17.78 5.29 3.97
N THR A 49 18.74 5.85 4.70
CA THR A 49 18.62 7.16 5.37
C THR A 49 18.45 8.32 4.38
N ASP A 50 18.91 8.16 3.14
CA ASP A 50 18.84 9.17 2.10
C ASP A 50 17.45 9.35 1.48
N LYS A 51 17.31 10.38 0.64
CA LYS A 51 16.11 10.56 -0.20
C LYS A 51 15.97 9.39 -1.16
N ASN A 52 14.74 8.93 -1.37
CA ASN A 52 14.48 7.76 -2.20
C ASN A 52 13.04 7.78 -2.75
N LYS A 53 12.72 6.82 -3.60
CA LYS A 53 11.34 6.44 -3.95
C LYS A 53 11.15 4.98 -3.61
N ILE A 54 10.05 4.66 -2.93
CA ILE A 54 9.62 3.29 -2.68
C ILE A 54 8.49 2.96 -3.66
N ILE A 55 8.54 1.77 -4.24
CA ILE A 55 7.54 1.26 -5.16
C ILE A 55 6.91 0.02 -4.50
N PHE A 56 5.59 -0.01 -4.49
CA PHE A 56 4.80 -1.16 -4.06
C PHE A 56 4.10 -1.72 -5.29
N ASP A 57 4.51 -2.91 -5.72
CA ASP A 57 3.86 -3.66 -6.78
C ASP A 57 2.87 -4.62 -6.12
N ILE A 58 1.58 -4.33 -6.31
CA ILE A 58 0.48 -5.11 -5.77
C ILE A 58 0.03 -6.06 -6.87
N SER A 59 -0.05 -7.36 -6.54
CA SER A 59 -0.68 -8.34 -7.40
C SER A 59 -1.82 -9.05 -6.67
N THR A 60 -2.99 -9.08 -7.30
CA THR A 60 -4.21 -9.67 -6.70
C THR A 60 -5.26 -9.96 -7.78
N ASN A 61 -6.06 -10.99 -7.55
CA ASN A 61 -7.28 -11.27 -8.32
C ASN A 61 -8.54 -10.55 -7.78
N SER A 62 -8.37 -9.53 -6.92
CA SER A 62 -9.49 -8.89 -6.22
C SER A 62 -9.40 -7.36 -6.15
N GLY A 63 -10.48 -6.74 -5.64
CA GLY A 63 -10.44 -5.37 -5.17
C GLY A 63 -9.60 -5.23 -3.90
N TRP A 64 -8.88 -4.12 -3.76
CA TRP A 64 -8.04 -3.87 -2.59
C TRP A 64 -8.17 -2.42 -2.10
N ARG A 65 -7.84 -2.22 -0.82
CA ARG A 65 -7.70 -0.91 -0.18
C ARG A 65 -6.37 -0.83 0.57
N ALA A 66 -5.77 0.34 0.57
CA ALA A 66 -4.53 0.62 1.28
C ALA A 66 -4.65 1.83 2.19
N SER A 67 -4.01 1.77 3.36
CA SER A 67 -4.04 2.85 4.36
C SER A 67 -2.83 2.83 5.27
N ARG A 68 -2.54 3.98 5.91
CA ARG A 68 -1.42 4.15 6.84
C ARG A 68 -1.91 4.50 8.25
N GLU A 69 -1.37 3.88 9.29
CA GLU A 69 -1.84 4.10 10.68
C GLU A 69 -1.07 5.18 11.48
N ASN A 70 0.12 5.61 11.04
CA ASN A 70 0.92 6.57 11.83
C ASN A 70 0.87 8.00 11.27
N LYS A 71 -0.16 8.79 11.61
CA LYS A 71 -0.24 10.22 11.21
C LYS A 71 0.84 11.09 11.85
N VAL A 72 1.19 10.82 13.11
CA VAL A 72 2.15 11.62 13.91
C VAL A 72 3.58 11.44 13.41
N GLY A 73 3.89 10.27 12.85
CA GLY A 73 5.22 9.95 12.33
C GLY A 73 5.50 10.46 10.92
N LEU A 74 4.52 10.97 10.16
CA LEU A 74 4.67 11.19 8.71
C LEU A 74 5.23 12.55 8.28
N ASN A 75 5.38 13.53 9.18
CA ASN A 75 5.89 14.90 9.00
C ASN A 75 6.60 15.19 7.65
N GLY A 76 5.85 15.19 6.54
CA GLY A 76 6.35 15.32 5.17
C GLY A 76 7.42 14.33 4.69
N TRP A 77 7.88 13.34 5.50
CA TRP A 77 9.06 12.55 5.14
C TRP A 77 8.77 11.36 4.24
N LEU A 78 7.54 10.83 4.27
CA LEU A 78 7.09 9.75 3.39
C LEU A 78 5.75 10.13 2.76
N SER A 79 5.72 10.26 1.44
CA SER A 79 4.51 10.52 0.68
C SER A 79 3.90 9.21 0.18
N ILE A 80 3.28 8.47 1.10
CA ILE A 80 2.49 7.28 0.79
C ILE A 80 0.99 7.58 0.90
N PRO A 81 0.11 7.07 0.02
CA PRO A 81 -1.32 7.34 0.09
C PRO A 81 -1.91 7.02 1.48
N SER A 82 -2.70 7.96 2.02
CA SER A 82 -3.35 7.74 3.31
C SER A 82 -4.57 6.83 3.22
N LYS A 83 -5.21 6.85 2.05
CA LYS A 83 -6.31 5.99 1.61
C LYS A 83 -6.16 5.82 0.11
N ALA A 84 -5.97 4.60 -0.36
CA ALA A 84 -6.00 4.24 -1.76
C ALA A 84 -6.88 3.00 -1.93
N ALA A 85 -7.43 2.82 -3.12
CA ALA A 85 -8.17 1.62 -3.49
C ALA A 85 -7.95 1.35 -4.98
N GLY A 86 -8.07 0.08 -5.36
CA GLY A 86 -7.93 -0.37 -6.73
C GLY A 86 -8.56 -1.75 -6.91
N GLY A 87 -8.50 -2.26 -8.12
CA GLY A 87 -8.88 -3.64 -8.45
C GLY A 87 -7.83 -4.25 -9.35
N GLY A 88 -7.52 -5.53 -9.10
CA GLY A 88 -6.43 -6.21 -9.78
C GLY A 88 -5.06 -5.65 -9.41
N ASP A 89 -4.08 -5.93 -10.28
CA ASP A 89 -2.71 -5.49 -10.13
C ASP A 89 -2.58 -3.95 -10.16
N ALA A 90 -1.66 -3.41 -9.36
CA ALA A 90 -1.43 -1.98 -9.28
C ALA A 90 -0.03 -1.63 -8.79
N VAL A 91 0.40 -0.41 -9.08
CA VAL A 91 1.68 0.14 -8.61
C VAL A 91 1.44 1.40 -7.79
N ILE A 92 1.97 1.43 -6.57
CA ILE A 92 1.99 2.64 -5.73
C ILE A 92 3.42 3.13 -5.62
N THR A 93 3.66 4.37 -6.05
CA THR A 93 4.96 5.03 -5.85
C THR A 93 4.88 6.03 -4.68
N SER A 94 5.84 5.97 -3.78
CA SER A 94 5.96 6.86 -2.62
C SER A 94 7.31 7.54 -2.60
N THR A 95 7.35 8.84 -2.31
CA THR A 95 8.61 9.58 -2.15
C THR A 95 9.04 9.58 -0.70
N VAL A 96 10.35 9.46 -0.48
CA VAL A 96 11.01 9.45 0.82
C VAL A 96 11.99 10.61 0.89
N VAL A 97 11.89 11.42 1.94
CA VAL A 97 12.85 12.47 2.28
C VAL A 97 13.91 11.87 3.20
N ALA A 98 15.14 12.36 3.08
CA ALA A 98 16.23 11.93 3.97
C ALA A 98 15.88 12.11 5.45
N ASN A 99 16.29 11.17 6.30
CA ASN A 99 16.20 11.32 7.74
C ASN A 99 17.40 12.11 8.26
N LEU A 100 17.18 13.35 8.66
CA LEU A 100 18.21 14.21 9.26
C LEU A 100 18.06 14.34 10.78
N THR A 101 17.21 13.53 11.39
CA THR A 101 16.90 13.59 12.82
C THR A 101 17.67 12.54 13.60
N SER A 102 17.75 12.68 14.93
CA SER A 102 18.38 11.71 15.83
C SER A 102 17.48 10.51 16.19
N LYS A 103 16.37 10.31 15.47
CA LYS A 103 15.40 9.24 15.74
C LYS A 103 15.05 8.51 14.45
N ASP A 104 14.82 7.21 14.58
CA ASP A 104 14.26 6.42 13.49
C ASP A 104 12.84 6.88 13.18
N LYS A 105 12.48 6.81 11.91
CA LYS A 105 11.11 7.06 11.45
C LYS A 105 10.46 5.74 11.11
N LYS A 106 9.20 5.58 11.52
CA LYS A 106 8.45 4.34 11.33
C LYS A 106 7.02 4.61 10.91
N VAL A 107 6.58 3.93 9.86
CA VAL A 107 5.20 3.95 9.36
C VAL A 107 4.70 2.53 9.16
N TYR A 108 3.44 2.30 9.53
CA TYR A 108 2.71 1.07 9.24
C TYR A 108 1.82 1.32 8.04
N TYR A 109 1.98 0.49 7.01
CA TYR A 109 1.16 0.51 5.81
C TYR A 109 0.42 -0.80 5.66
N TYR A 110 -0.89 -0.72 5.45
CA TYR A 110 -1.78 -1.86 5.32
C TYR A 110 -2.33 -1.87 3.92
N ILE A 111 -2.26 -3.01 3.26
CA ILE A 111 -2.94 -3.29 2.00
C ILE A 111 -3.77 -4.54 2.25
N LEU A 112 -5.05 -4.49 1.93
CA LEU A 112 -5.96 -5.59 2.18
C LEU A 112 -6.99 -5.68 1.06
N THR A 113 -7.49 -6.89 0.85
CA THR A 113 -8.61 -7.15 -0.06
C THR A 113 -9.86 -6.41 0.43
N THR A 114 -10.80 -6.09 -0.46
CA THR A 114 -11.99 -5.29 -0.14
C THR A 114 -12.85 -5.96 0.95
N ASP A 115 -12.97 -7.28 0.90
CA ASP A 115 -13.63 -8.12 1.91
C ASP A 115 -12.80 -8.29 3.20
N SER A 116 -11.54 -7.82 3.20
CA SER A 116 -10.58 -7.91 4.31
C SER A 116 -10.13 -9.34 4.64
N ALA A 117 -10.39 -10.32 3.77
CA ALA A 117 -10.00 -11.71 3.98
C ALA A 117 -8.48 -11.92 3.95
N VAL A 118 -7.75 -11.12 3.15
CA VAL A 118 -6.28 -11.14 3.11
C VAL A 118 -5.75 -9.75 3.45
N VAL A 119 -4.80 -9.69 4.39
CA VAL A 119 -4.19 -8.44 4.87
C VAL A 119 -2.67 -8.54 4.81
N ARG A 120 -2.05 -7.54 4.22
CA ARG A 120 -0.60 -7.31 4.24
C ARG A 120 -0.28 -6.06 5.03
N LYS A 121 0.53 -6.24 6.07
CA LYS A 121 1.07 -5.16 6.90
C LYS A 121 2.55 -5.02 6.60
N ILE A 122 2.96 -3.83 6.18
CA ILE A 122 4.34 -3.47 5.89
C ILE A 122 4.76 -2.40 6.89
N VAL A 123 5.81 -2.69 7.66
CA VAL A 123 6.47 -1.75 8.57
C VAL A 123 7.63 -1.14 7.83
N ILE A 124 7.55 0.17 7.56
CA ILE A 124 8.60 0.91 6.86
C ILE A 124 9.41 1.64 7.92
N VAL A 125 10.70 1.35 7.99
CA VAL A 125 11.65 1.98 8.92
C VAL A 125 12.71 2.73 8.12
N GLN A 126 12.86 4.02 8.40
CA GLN A 126 14.00 4.80 7.94
C GLN A 126 14.89 5.11 9.15
N PRO A 127 16.12 4.57 9.21
CA PRO A 127 17.00 4.76 10.35
C PRO A 127 17.45 6.23 10.47
N HIS A 128 17.85 6.65 11.66
CA HIS A 128 18.59 7.90 11.83
C HIS A 128 20.01 7.79 11.23
N PRO A 129 20.66 8.90 10.84
CA PRO A 129 22.04 8.87 10.41
C PRO A 129 22.95 8.36 11.54
N SER A 130 23.74 7.34 11.26
CA SER A 130 24.87 6.99 12.11
C SER A 130 25.89 8.14 12.10
N LYS A 131 26.34 8.56 13.28
CA LYS A 131 27.45 9.52 13.39
C LYS A 131 28.68 8.88 12.72
N GLN A 132 29.21 9.54 11.70
CA GLN A 132 30.54 9.24 11.16
C GLN A 132 31.62 9.65 12.15
#